data_AF-A0A917FVZ3-F1
#
_entry.id   AF-A0A917FVZ3-F1
#
_cell.length_a   1.000
_cell.length_b   1.000
_cell.length_c   1.000
_cell.angle_alpha   90.00
_cell.angle_beta   90.00
_cell.angle_gamma   90.00
#
_symmetry.space_group_name_H-M   'P 1'
#
loop_
_entity.id
_entity.type
_entity.pdbx_description
1 polymer ?
#
loop_
_entity_poly.entity_id
_entity_poly.type
_entity_poly.pdbx_seq_one_letter_code
_entity_poly.pdbx_strand_id
1 'polypeptide(L)'
;MAYMHGNLALQPKKRPDQSNVVKEKKRVVVRRKSLPVQEKLLYLFTIAVCVIVAGVIIFRYSQIYQMDMKIQDMSRQHDVMAVEIKELQKKVEQLSDPEIIKQKALQVGMVLSEESINLTMEDAPGQLAMRE
;
A
#
# COMPACT_ATOMS: atom_id res chain seq x y z
N MET A 1 20.06 90.79 -63.64
CA MET A 1 20.27 90.05 -64.90
C MET A 1 21.74 89.74 -65.02
N ALA A 2 22.13 88.47 -64.95
CA ALA A 2 23.51 88.03 -65.12
C ALA A 2 23.59 87.17 -66.39
N TYR A 3 24.28 87.73 -67.38
CA TYR A 3 24.48 87.16 -68.70
C TYR A 3 25.35 85.91 -68.62
N MET A 4 24.86 84.80 -69.19
CA MET A 4 25.57 83.53 -69.27
C MET A 4 26.47 83.49 -70.48
N HIS A 5 27.79 83.46 -70.30
CA HIS A 5 28.78 83.11 -71.32
C HIS A 5 29.75 82.05 -70.78
N GLY A 6 29.80 80.90 -71.46
CA GLY A 6 31.01 80.10 -71.68
C GLY A 6 31.67 79.35 -70.50
N ASN A 7 31.20 78.14 -70.20
CA ASN A 7 31.94 76.87 -70.39
C ASN A 7 31.09 75.71 -69.85
N LEU A 8 30.79 74.73 -70.70
CA LEU A 8 29.97 73.55 -70.39
C LEU A 8 30.78 72.51 -69.57
N ALA A 9 31.42 72.96 -68.50
CA ALA A 9 32.20 72.15 -67.57
C ALA A 9 31.80 72.39 -66.10
N LEU A 10 30.66 73.04 -65.85
CA LEU A 10 30.01 72.95 -64.55
C LEU A 10 29.20 71.65 -64.53
N GLN A 11 29.79 70.59 -63.98
CA GLN A 11 29.00 69.46 -63.50
C GLN A 11 28.01 70.04 -62.48
N PRO A 12 26.68 69.92 -62.70
CA PRO A 12 25.73 70.29 -61.66
C PRO A 12 26.05 69.40 -60.46
N LYS A 13 26.49 70.04 -59.37
CA LYS A 13 26.74 69.42 -58.07
C LYS A 13 25.53 68.53 -57.77
N LYS A 14 25.69 67.21 -57.91
CA LYS A 14 24.70 66.24 -57.47
C LYS A 14 24.33 66.66 -56.06
N ARG A 15 23.04 66.93 -55.86
CA ARG A 15 22.45 67.06 -54.54
C ARG A 15 23.01 65.90 -53.73
N PRO A 16 23.52 66.10 -52.50
CA PRO A 16 23.92 64.95 -51.71
C PRO A 16 22.71 64.04 -51.69
N ASP A 17 22.84 62.86 -52.30
CA ASP A 17 21.92 61.78 -52.08
C ASP A 17 21.79 61.75 -50.57
N GLN A 18 20.57 62.03 -50.08
CA GLN A 18 20.22 61.67 -48.72
C GLN A 18 20.46 60.17 -48.73
N SER A 19 21.66 59.79 -48.31
CA SER A 19 21.99 58.43 -47.94
C SER A 19 20.94 58.15 -46.88
N ASN A 20 19.85 57.52 -47.30
CA ASN A 20 18.92 56.88 -46.42
C ASN A 20 19.81 55.89 -45.70
N VAL A 21 20.34 56.30 -44.55
CA VAL A 21 20.95 55.43 -43.58
C VAL A 21 19.78 54.58 -43.17
N VAL A 22 19.58 53.49 -43.91
CA VAL A 22 18.69 52.42 -43.55
C VAL A 22 19.26 51.94 -42.23
N LYS A 23 18.73 52.48 -41.14
CA LYS A 23 19.01 51.98 -39.80
C LYS A 23 18.49 50.55 -39.86
N GLU A 24 19.41 49.60 -39.96
CA GLU A 24 19.11 48.19 -39.79
C GLU A 24 18.46 48.06 -38.41
N LYS A 25 17.12 48.07 -38.38
CA LYS A 25 16.37 47.76 -37.19
C LYS A 25 16.59 46.27 -36.98
N LYS A 26 17.66 45.91 -36.26
CA LYS A 26 17.88 44.56 -35.77
C LYS A 26 16.59 44.14 -35.08
N ARG A 27 15.87 43.21 -35.70
CA ARG A 27 14.67 42.59 -35.13
C ARG A 27 15.15 41.90 -33.85
N VAL A 28 14.92 42.55 -32.72
CA VAL A 28 15.14 41.93 -31.42
C VAL A 28 14.11 40.82 -31.31
N VAL A 29 14.50 39.62 -31.72
CA VAL A 29 13.70 38.43 -31.48
C VAL A 29 13.78 38.19 -29.98
N VAL A 30 12.76 38.66 -29.26
CA VAL A 30 12.58 38.30 -27.85
C VAL A 30 12.29 36.80 -27.85
N ARG A 31 13.34 35.99 -27.67
CA ARG A 31 13.16 34.58 -27.36
C ARG A 31 12.36 34.55 -26.06
N ARG A 32 11.17 33.94 -26.11
CA ARG A 32 10.32 33.75 -24.92
C ARG A 32 11.21 33.11 -23.86
N LYS A 33 11.33 33.74 -22.68
CA LYS A 33 12.07 33.17 -21.55
C LYS A 33 11.59 31.74 -21.38
N SER A 34 12.46 30.77 -21.63
CA SER A 34 12.21 29.38 -21.29
C SER A 34 11.98 29.36 -19.78
N LEU A 35 10.78 28.96 -19.36
CA LEU A 35 10.44 28.78 -17.95
C LEU A 35 11.57 28.01 -17.26
N PRO A 36 12.04 28.47 -16.10
CA PRO A 36 13.17 27.86 -15.42
C PRO A 36 12.88 26.38 -15.20
N VAL A 37 13.85 25.52 -15.53
CA VAL A 37 13.72 24.06 -15.53
C VAL A 37 13.24 23.53 -14.17
N GLN A 38 13.57 24.24 -13.10
CA GLN A 38 13.19 23.96 -11.72
C GLN A 38 11.67 23.93 -11.50
N GLU A 39 10.93 24.92 -12.01
CA GLU A 39 9.46 24.96 -11.84
C GLU A 39 8.81 23.77 -12.55
N LYS A 40 9.25 23.47 -13.78
CA LYS A 40 8.74 22.33 -14.55
C LYS A 40 9.05 20.98 -13.89
N LEU A 41 10.21 20.86 -13.23
CA LEU A 41 10.60 19.66 -12.50
C LEU A 41 9.74 19.44 -11.25
N LEU A 42 9.41 20.52 -10.53
CA LEU A 42 8.56 20.47 -9.34
C LEU A 42 7.14 20.02 -9.71
N TYR A 43 6.58 20.51 -10.82
CA TYR A 43 5.29 20.03 -11.32
C TYR A 43 5.30 18.55 -11.73
N LEU A 44 6.38 18.08 -12.35
CA LEU A 44 6.51 16.65 -12.68
C LEU A 44 6.61 15.79 -11.42
N PHE A 45 7.34 16.27 -10.41
CA PHE A 45 7.46 15.60 -9.13
C PHE A 45 6.11 15.51 -8.40
N THR A 46 5.32 16.59 -8.37
CA THR A 46 4.01 16.56 -7.71
C THR A 46 3.04 15.61 -8.39
N ILE A 47 3.05 15.55 -9.73
CA ILE A 47 2.28 14.56 -10.49
C ILE A 47 2.74 13.14 -10.17
N ALA A 48 4.06 12.90 -10.13
CA ALA A 48 4.62 11.59 -9.80
C ALA A 48 4.21 11.14 -8.39
N VAL A 49 4.32 12.02 -7.40
CA VAL A 49 3.89 11.75 -6.02
C VAL A 49 2.39 11.44 -5.98
N CYS A 50 1.55 12.20 -6.69
CA CYS A 50 0.11 11.96 -6.75
C CYS A 50 -0.22 10.56 -7.30
N VAL A 51 0.44 10.16 -8.39
CA VAL A 51 0.26 8.83 -9.00
C VAL A 51 0.75 7.72 -8.06
N ILE A 52 1.87 7.92 -7.37
CA ILE A 52 2.39 6.95 -6.39
C ILE A 52 1.39 6.77 -5.25
N VAL A 53 0.87 7.86 -4.68
CA VAL A 53 -0.12 7.82 -3.60
C VAL A 53 -1.38 7.07 -4.06
N ALA A 54 -1.90 7.38 -5.25
CA ALA A 54 -3.04 6.67 -5.83
C ALA A 54 -2.75 5.16 -6.01
N GLY A 55 -1.57 4.81 -6.51
CA GLY A 55 -1.14 3.41 -6.66
C GLY A 55 -1.04 2.67 -5.33
N VAL A 56 -0.50 3.31 -4.29
CA VAL A 56 -0.43 2.74 -2.93
C VAL A 56 -1.82 2.48 -2.37
N ILE A 57 -2.76 3.41 -2.55
CA ILE A 57 -4.15 3.23 -2.11
C ILE A 57 -4.76 1.98 -2.76
N ILE A 58 -4.67 1.87 -4.09
CA ILE A 58 -5.19 0.71 -4.84
C ILE A 58 -4.55 -0.60 -4.36
N PHE A 59 -3.24 -0.60 -4.14
CA PHE A 59 -2.52 -1.78 -3.64
C PHE A 59 -2.98 -2.20 -2.24
N ARG A 60 -3.19 -1.23 -1.34
CA ARG A 60 -3.73 -1.48 0.01
C ARG A 60 -5.14 -2.06 -0.04
N TYR A 61 -5.99 -1.62 -0.97
CA TYR A 61 -7.33 -2.19 -1.13
C TYR A 61 -7.31 -3.68 -1.50
N SER A 62 -6.38 -4.11 -2.36
CA SER A 62 -6.24 -5.54 -2.69
C SER A 62 -5.79 -6.38 -1.49
N GLN A 63 -4.92 -5.85 -0.64
CA GLN A 63 -4.48 -6.55 0.59
C GLN A 63 -5.62 -6.76 1.58
N ILE A 64 -6.51 -5.77 1.73
CA ILE A 64 -7.68 -5.87 2.63
C ILE A 64 -8.62 -6.97 2.13
N TYR A 65 -8.87 -7.05 0.82
CA TYR A 65 -9.72 -8.08 0.25
C TYR A 65 -9.20 -9.51 0.48
N GLN A 66 -7.88 -9.71 0.36
CA GLN A 66 -7.26 -11.00 0.65
C GLN A 66 -7.36 -11.36 2.15
N MET A 67 -7.33 -10.35 3.03
CA MET A 67 -7.42 -10.55 4.47
C MET A 67 -8.83 -10.98 4.90
N ASP A 68 -9.87 -10.41 4.31
CA ASP A 68 -11.27 -10.79 4.61
C ASP A 68 -11.54 -12.27 4.28
N MET A 69 -11.05 -12.74 3.12
CA MET A 69 -11.15 -14.16 2.74
C MET A 69 -10.39 -15.06 3.72
N LYS A 70 -9.18 -14.67 4.10
CA LYS A 70 -8.37 -15.41 5.07
C LYS A 70 -9.05 -15.49 6.43
N ILE A 71 -9.68 -14.41 6.89
CA ILE A 71 -10.44 -14.39 8.14
C ILE A 71 -11.63 -15.35 8.04
N GLN A 72 -12.36 -15.34 6.92
CA GLN A 72 -13.51 -16.22 6.72
C GLN A 72 -13.12 -17.70 6.76
N ASP A 73 -12.02 -18.08 6.09
CA ASP A 73 -11.53 -19.45 6.11
C ASP A 73 -10.98 -19.86 7.47
N MET A 74 -10.30 -18.94 8.16
CA MET A 74 -9.83 -19.17 9.53
C MET A 74 -11.01 -19.41 10.48
N SER A 75 -12.07 -18.60 10.40
CA SER A 75 -13.28 -18.80 11.21
C SER A 75 -13.96 -20.14 10.94
N ARG A 76 -14.06 -20.56 9.67
CA ARG A 76 -14.59 -21.89 9.32
C ARG A 76 -13.76 -23.01 9.94
N GLN A 77 -12.43 -22.91 9.90
CA GLN A 77 -11.54 -23.90 10.51
C GLN A 77 -11.72 -23.94 12.03
N HIS A 78 -11.87 -22.79 12.68
CA HIS A 78 -12.17 -22.71 14.11
C HIS A 78 -13.50 -23.37 14.47
N ASP A 79 -14.56 -23.16 13.68
CA ASP A 79 -15.86 -23.77 13.92
C ASP A 79 -15.80 -25.30 13.82
N VAL A 80 -15.12 -25.81 12.79
CA VAL A 80 -14.91 -27.25 12.61
C VAL A 80 -14.13 -27.82 13.80
N MET A 81 -13.02 -27.19 14.17
CA MET A 81 -12.20 -27.64 15.29
C MET A 81 -12.96 -27.58 16.62
N ALA A 82 -13.81 -26.57 16.83
CA ALA A 82 -14.64 -26.46 18.03
C ALA A 82 -15.69 -27.59 18.12
N VAL A 83 -16.25 -28.01 16.98
CA VAL A 83 -17.17 -29.16 16.92
C VAL A 83 -16.41 -30.45 17.24
N GLU A 84 -15.23 -30.66 16.66
CA GLU A 84 -14.39 -31.82 16.95
C GLU A 84 -14.00 -31.90 18.43
N ILE A 85 -13.58 -30.78 19.03
CA ILE A 85 -13.28 -30.70 20.47
C ILE A 85 -14.49 -31.09 21.31
N LYS A 86 -15.68 -30.58 20.98
CA LYS A 86 -16.91 -30.95 21.70
C LYS A 86 -17.24 -32.44 21.57
N GLU A 87 -17.06 -33.01 20.38
CA GLU A 87 -17.26 -34.44 20.16
C GLU A 87 -16.27 -35.28 20.98
N LEU A 88 -14.99 -34.89 20.99
CA LEU A 88 -13.96 -35.54 21.79
C LEU A 88 -14.29 -35.42 23.28
N GLN A 89 -14.67 -34.24 23.76
CA GLN A 89 -15.04 -34.02 25.15
C GLN A 89 -16.23 -34.90 25.56
N LYS A 90 -17.24 -35.00 24.69
CA LYS A 90 -18.38 -35.91 24.90
C LYS A 90 -17.94 -37.38 24.97
N LYS A 91 -17.01 -37.82 24.10
CA LYS A 91 -16.46 -39.18 24.16
C LYS A 91 -15.68 -39.41 25.46
N VAL A 92 -14.91 -38.44 25.92
CA VAL A 92 -14.22 -38.52 27.21
C VAL A 92 -15.21 -38.63 28.35
N GLU A 93 -16.27 -37.81 28.37
CA GLU A 93 -17.30 -37.86 29.40
C GLU A 93 -18.01 -39.23 29.42
N GLN A 94 -18.44 -39.72 28.25
CA GLN A 94 -19.03 -41.05 28.10
C GLN A 94 -18.11 -42.19 28.56
N LEU A 95 -16.80 -42.09 28.28
CA LEU A 95 -15.83 -43.10 28.69
C LEU A 95 -15.43 -42.96 30.18
N SER A 96 -15.55 -41.76 30.73
CA SER A 96 -15.32 -41.45 32.15
C SER A 96 -16.52 -41.82 33.01
N ASP A 97 -17.69 -42.09 32.41
CA ASP A 97 -18.87 -42.53 33.13
C ASP A 97 -18.56 -43.81 33.93
N PRO A 98 -18.75 -43.78 35.27
CA PRO A 98 -18.34 -44.87 36.15
C PRO A 98 -19.07 -46.18 35.87
N GLU A 99 -20.28 -46.13 35.29
CA GLU A 99 -21.00 -47.32 34.84
C GLU A 99 -20.32 -47.99 33.65
N ILE A 100 -19.84 -47.22 32.67
CA ILE A 100 -19.11 -47.77 31.50
C ILE A 100 -17.76 -48.33 31.95
N ILE A 101 -17.07 -47.64 32.86
CA ILE A 101 -15.83 -48.13 33.45
C ILE A 101 -16.07 -49.46 34.18
N LYS A 102 -17.12 -49.56 35.01
CA LYS A 102 -17.49 -50.80 35.70
C LYS A 102 -17.82 -51.92 34.71
N GLN A 103 -18.60 -51.65 33.66
CA GLN A 103 -18.94 -52.64 32.64
C GLN A 103 -17.70 -53.14 31.89
N LYS A 104 -16.80 -52.24 31.47
CA LYS A 104 -15.53 -52.62 30.84
C LYS A 104 -14.63 -53.40 31.81
N ALA A 105 -14.54 -53.00 33.07
CA ALA A 105 -13.76 -53.70 34.08
C ALA A 105 -14.27 -55.15 34.28
N LEU A 106 -15.59 -55.34 34.36
CA LEU A 106 -16.21 -56.65 34.44
C LEU A 106 -15.96 -57.50 33.18
N GLN A 107 -16.00 -56.91 31.98
CA GLN A 107 -15.68 -57.61 30.72
C GLN A 107 -14.23 -58.09 30.67
N VAL A 108 -13.30 -57.36 31.28
CA VAL A 108 -11.88 -57.73 31.37
C VAL A 108 -11.60 -58.69 32.53
N GLY A 109 -12.65 -59.11 33.26
CA GLY A 109 -12.56 -60.09 34.35
C GLY A 109 -12.15 -59.51 35.71
N MET A 110 -12.24 -58.19 35.88
CA MET A 110 -12.02 -57.55 37.19
C MET A 110 -13.25 -57.72 38.08
N VAL A 111 -13.01 -57.90 39.38
CA VAL A 111 -14.05 -58.10 40.40
C VAL A 111 -14.09 -56.88 41.31
N LEU A 112 -15.30 -56.44 41.70
CA LEU A 112 -15.47 -55.29 42.59
C LEU A 112 -14.99 -55.67 44.00
N SER A 113 -13.92 -55.03 44.49
CA SER A 113 -13.49 -55.17 45.88
C SER A 113 -14.34 -54.28 46.78
N GLU A 114 -14.77 -54.78 47.94
CA GLU A 114 -15.57 -54.03 48.92
C GLU A 114 -14.73 -53.12 49.83
N GLU A 115 -13.39 -53.17 49.73
CA GLU A 115 -12.49 -52.31 50.50
C GLU A 115 -12.42 -50.89 49.91
N SER A 116 -12.81 -49.89 50.71
CA SER A 116 -12.65 -48.48 50.38
C SER A 116 -11.18 -48.07 50.49
N ILE A 117 -10.49 -48.00 49.35
CA ILE A 117 -9.14 -47.45 49.28
C ILE A 117 -9.24 -45.92 49.37
N ASN A 118 -8.98 -45.37 50.56
CA ASN A 118 -8.88 -43.93 50.75
C ASN A 118 -7.55 -43.43 50.16
N LEU A 119 -7.60 -42.82 48.98
CA LEU A 119 -6.46 -42.14 48.39
C LEU A 119 -6.43 -40.68 48.85
N THR A 120 -5.48 -40.34 49.72
CA THR A 120 -5.13 -38.95 49.99
C THR A 120 -4.36 -38.43 48.77
N MET A 121 -5.01 -37.64 47.92
CA MET A 121 -4.31 -36.91 46.86
C MET A 121 -3.55 -35.76 47.52
N GLU A 122 -2.23 -35.87 47.56
CA GLU A 122 -1.35 -34.74 47.87
C GLU A 122 -1.29 -33.85 46.61
N ASP A 123 -1.76 -32.61 46.76
CA ASP A 123 -2.04 -31.67 45.68
C ASP A 123 -0.88 -31.51 44.68
N ALA A 124 -1.13 -31.89 43.42
CA ALA A 124 -0.21 -31.64 42.32
C ALA A 124 -0.31 -30.15 41.87
N PRO A 125 0.81 -29.40 41.82
CA PRO A 125 0.81 -27.98 41.47
C PRO A 125 0.69 -27.80 39.95
N GLY A 126 -0.54 -27.85 39.42
CA GLY A 126 -0.80 -27.69 37.98
C GLY A 126 -1.94 -26.75 37.61
N GLN A 127 -2.84 -26.40 38.54
CA GLN A 127 -4.08 -25.68 38.20
C GLN A 127 -3.99 -24.14 38.27
N LEU A 128 -2.84 -23.56 38.64
CA LEU A 128 -2.69 -22.10 38.76
C LEU A 128 -2.37 -21.37 37.46
N ALA A 129 -2.17 -22.06 36.33
CA ALA A 129 -1.72 -21.44 35.07
C ALA A 129 -2.85 -21.02 34.10
N MET A 130 -4.14 -21.16 34.45
CA MET A 130 -5.27 -20.84 33.56
C MET A 130 -6.22 -19.76 34.13
N ARG A 131 -5.66 -18.76 34.82
CA ARG A 131 -6.38 -17.54 35.18
C ARG A 131 -5.46 -16.31 35.08
N GLU A 132 -5.24 -15.82 33.87
CA GLU A 132 -5.02 -14.40 33.56
C GLU A 132 -5.64 -14.08 32.19
#